data_AF-A0A8B6FX59-F1
#
_entry.id   AF-A0A8B6FX59-F1
#
_cell.length_a   1.000
_cell.length_b   1.000
_cell.length_c   1.000
_cell.angle_alpha   90.00
_cell.angle_beta   90.00
_cell.angle_gamma   90.00
#
_symmetry.space_group_name_H-M   'P 1'
#
loop_
_entity.id
_entity.type
_entity.pdbx_description
1 polymer ?
#
loop_
_entity_poly.entity_id
_entity_poly.type
_entity_poly.pdbx_seq_one_letter_code
_entity_poly.pdbx_strand_id
1 'polypeptide(L)'
;MSNSKLVKFLNNTKEQPTTKKNYTPVVFSDSKGNWLQKHTKRSHTVEKEITWWCKSGSKITDRYYWLKSNLQQKILELGPIWIYVWLGTCNLTSYNKKYISINAHDDESINHLVEYYNKIIELTKQYNNCKITILETPVYSIYHWNCHRKHKTPEEFLEQDTVLADQIIKLNYKVKEINDSIISHSPKFSNGLKIKSKYKKKE
;
A
#
# COMPACT_ATOMS: atom_id res chain seq x y z
N MET A 1 8.86 2.69 -7.47
CA MET A 1 9.68 2.65 -6.22
C MET A 1 11.05 2.09 -6.54
N SER A 2 12.14 2.62 -5.95
CA SER A 2 13.37 1.83 -5.81
C SER A 2 13.26 1.01 -4.52
N ASN A 3 13.41 -0.30 -4.61
CA ASN A 3 13.39 -1.26 -3.50
C ASN A 3 14.12 -0.73 -2.24
N SER A 4 15.22 -0.01 -2.45
CA SER A 4 16.05 0.62 -1.43
C SER A 4 15.33 1.57 -0.47
N LYS A 5 14.25 2.27 -0.86
CA LYS A 5 13.58 3.24 0.03
C LYS A 5 12.65 2.58 1.05
N LEU A 6 11.89 1.57 0.61
CA LEU A 6 11.05 0.81 1.52
C LEU A 6 11.89 -0.05 2.45
N VAL A 7 12.95 -0.67 1.92
CA VAL A 7 13.99 -1.31 2.73
C VAL A 7 14.57 -0.34 3.75
N LYS A 8 14.97 0.87 3.32
CA LYS A 8 15.44 1.89 4.26
C LYS A 8 14.38 2.30 5.26
N PHE A 9 13.09 2.37 4.94
CA PHE A 9 12.07 2.71 5.92
C PHE A 9 11.86 1.61 6.95
N LEU A 10 11.72 0.36 6.50
CA LEU A 10 11.62 -0.81 7.38
C LEU A 10 12.85 -0.95 8.28
N ASN A 11 14.02 -0.48 7.83
CA ASN A 11 15.29 -0.49 8.57
C ASN A 11 15.60 0.80 9.36
N ASN A 12 15.12 1.97 8.94
CA ASN A 12 15.30 3.31 9.54
C ASN A 12 14.05 3.77 10.30
N THR A 13 13.19 2.86 10.75
CA THR A 13 12.53 3.07 12.02
C THR A 13 13.66 3.27 13.05
N LYS A 14 14.12 4.52 13.17
CA LYS A 14 15.05 5.03 14.20
C LYS A 14 14.29 5.28 15.50
N GLU A 15 12.97 5.18 15.45
CA GLU A 15 12.20 4.47 16.46
C GLU A 15 12.19 2.98 16.09
N GLN A 16 13.34 2.30 16.17
CA GLN A 16 13.24 0.91 16.63
C GLN A 16 12.58 1.11 17.98
N PRO A 17 11.41 0.53 18.28
CA PRO A 17 10.80 0.72 19.58
C PRO A 17 11.84 0.30 20.60
N THR A 18 12.50 1.30 21.19
CA THR A 18 13.44 1.16 22.30
C THR A 18 12.67 0.85 23.58
N THR A 19 11.38 0.50 23.42
CA THR A 19 10.49 -0.09 24.39
C THR A 19 9.90 -1.38 23.81
N LYS A 20 10.60 -2.51 24.07
CA LYS A 20 10.12 -3.92 24.04
C LYS A 20 9.88 -4.59 22.67
N LYS A 21 10.71 -5.59 22.37
CA LYS A 21 10.57 -6.62 21.31
C LYS A 21 9.29 -7.49 21.47
N ASN A 22 8.09 -6.96 21.23
CA ASN A 22 6.87 -7.73 21.50
C ASN A 22 5.89 -7.92 20.33
N TYR A 23 6.07 -7.28 19.17
CA TYR A 23 5.12 -7.40 18.06
C TYR A 23 5.78 -7.94 16.79
N THR A 24 5.20 -8.99 16.22
CA THR A 24 5.56 -9.53 14.90
C THR A 24 5.08 -8.58 13.81
N PRO A 25 5.97 -8.04 12.96
CA PRO A 25 5.56 -7.15 11.87
C PRO A 25 4.88 -7.96 10.75
N VAL A 26 3.71 -7.50 10.34
CA VAL A 26 2.89 -8.13 9.30
C VAL A 26 2.61 -7.14 8.19
N VAL A 27 3.05 -7.42 6.97
CA VAL A 27 2.66 -6.62 5.79
C VAL A 27 1.39 -7.19 5.19
N PHE A 28 0.32 -6.40 5.24
CA PHE A 28 -0.99 -6.74 4.71
C PHE A 28 -1.26 -5.99 3.40
N SER A 29 -1.02 -6.65 2.27
CA SER A 29 -0.95 -5.96 0.97
C SER A 29 -1.53 -6.77 -0.19
N ASP A 30 -1.46 -6.20 -1.38
CA ASP A 30 -1.93 -6.74 -2.65
C ASP A 30 -0.75 -7.27 -3.51
N SER A 31 -0.77 -7.03 -4.81
CA SER A 31 0.30 -7.40 -5.74
C SER A 31 1.64 -6.72 -5.42
N LYS A 32 1.63 -5.53 -4.80
CA LYS A 32 2.85 -4.79 -4.45
C LYS A 32 3.66 -5.50 -3.36
N GLY A 33 3.01 -5.89 -2.26
CA GLY A 33 3.66 -6.65 -1.20
C GLY A 33 4.18 -8.00 -1.69
N ASN A 34 3.43 -8.69 -2.56
CA ASN A 34 3.88 -9.94 -3.19
C ASN A 34 5.16 -9.74 -4.04
N TRP A 35 5.23 -8.65 -4.82
CA TRP A 35 6.42 -8.35 -5.60
C TRP A 35 7.63 -8.07 -4.71
N LEU A 36 7.42 -7.32 -3.63
CA LEU A 36 8.46 -6.96 -2.67
C LEU A 36 8.99 -8.19 -1.94
N GLN A 37 8.12 -9.03 -1.39
CA GLN A 37 8.49 -10.28 -0.73
C GLN A 37 9.40 -11.16 -1.61
N LYS A 38 9.13 -11.21 -2.93
CA LYS A 38 9.97 -11.97 -3.87
C LYS A 38 11.35 -11.36 -4.05
N HIS A 39 11.47 -10.03 -4.01
CA HIS A 39 12.74 -9.32 -4.17
C HIS A 39 13.59 -9.40 -2.90
N THR A 40 12.96 -9.30 -1.74
CA THR A 40 13.63 -9.27 -0.45
C THR A 40 14.20 -10.63 -0.09
N LYS A 41 13.47 -11.73 -0.35
CA LYS A 41 13.96 -13.11 -0.26
C LYS A 41 15.23 -13.35 -1.09
N ARG A 42 15.36 -12.71 -2.25
CA ARG A 42 16.54 -12.85 -3.14
C ARG A 42 17.73 -12.04 -2.62
N SER A 43 17.47 -10.87 -2.03
CA SER A 43 18.52 -9.92 -1.64
C SER A 43 19.27 -10.26 -0.35
N HIS A 44 18.81 -11.23 0.46
CA HIS A 44 19.43 -11.64 1.74
C HIS A 44 19.61 -10.53 2.81
N THR A 45 19.22 -9.28 2.52
CA THR A 45 19.61 -8.11 3.32
C THR A 45 18.61 -7.67 4.38
N VAL A 46 17.39 -8.22 4.46
CA VAL A 46 16.33 -7.63 5.32
C VAL A 46 15.36 -8.59 6.05
N GLU A 47 15.10 -9.83 5.61
CA GLU A 47 13.82 -10.46 6.02
C GLU A 47 13.89 -11.89 6.53
N LYS A 48 14.29 -12.06 7.79
CA LYS A 48 13.91 -13.28 8.55
C LYS A 48 12.67 -13.08 9.41
N GLU A 49 12.25 -11.85 9.69
CA GLU A 49 11.27 -11.57 10.77
C GLU A 49 9.98 -10.85 10.32
N ILE A 50 9.78 -10.62 9.01
CA ILE A 50 8.54 -10.02 8.48
C ILE A 50 7.59 -11.11 8.00
N THR A 51 6.36 -11.08 8.52
CA THR A 51 5.26 -11.92 8.01
C THR A 51 4.53 -11.22 6.87
N TRP A 52 4.25 -11.95 5.79
CA TRP A 52 3.63 -11.38 4.59
C TRP A 52 2.23 -11.96 4.36
N TRP A 53 1.20 -11.12 4.49
CA TRP A 53 -0.18 -11.46 4.16
C TRP A 53 -0.59 -10.74 2.88
N CYS A 54 -0.12 -11.25 1.75
CA CYS A 54 -0.29 -10.61 0.45
C CYS A 54 -1.15 -11.44 -0.50
N LYS A 55 -2.07 -10.79 -1.22
CA LYS A 55 -2.90 -11.43 -2.25
C LYS A 55 -2.99 -10.55 -3.51
N SER A 56 -2.37 -11.01 -4.59
CA SER A 56 -2.36 -10.27 -5.86
C SER A 56 -3.78 -10.07 -6.41
N GLY A 57 -4.07 -8.87 -6.91
CA GLY A 57 -5.34 -8.53 -7.56
C GLY A 57 -6.52 -8.35 -6.60
N SER A 58 -6.32 -8.50 -5.29
CA SER A 58 -7.40 -8.35 -4.31
C SER A 58 -7.77 -6.89 -4.08
N LYS A 59 -9.07 -6.62 -3.96
CA LYS A 59 -9.58 -5.30 -3.54
C LYS A 59 -9.60 -5.21 -2.02
N ILE A 60 -9.65 -3.99 -1.49
CA ILE A 60 -9.69 -3.76 -0.03
C ILE A 60 -10.84 -4.51 0.66
N THR A 61 -11.99 -4.64 0.00
CA THR A 61 -13.17 -5.33 0.51
C THR A 61 -12.89 -6.81 0.76
N ASP A 62 -12.33 -7.51 -0.23
CA ASP A 62 -11.98 -8.93 -0.10
C ASP A 62 -10.96 -9.15 1.03
N ARG A 63 -10.01 -8.21 1.15
CA ARG A 63 -8.99 -8.25 2.19
C ARG A 63 -9.56 -7.99 3.57
N TYR A 64 -10.47 -7.04 3.73
CA TYR A 64 -11.16 -6.82 4.99
C TYR A 64 -11.89 -8.09 5.46
N TYR A 65 -12.68 -8.74 4.59
CA TYR A 65 -13.38 -9.96 4.99
C TYR A 65 -12.42 -11.10 5.32
N TRP A 66 -11.34 -11.26 4.55
CA TRP A 66 -10.30 -12.22 4.91
C TRP A 66 -9.70 -11.92 6.29
N LEU A 67 -9.38 -10.65 6.57
CA LEU A 67 -8.81 -10.25 7.86
C LEU A 67 -9.81 -10.53 8.98
N LYS A 68 -11.08 -10.16 8.82
CA LYS A 68 -12.15 -10.43 9.79
C LYS A 68 -12.27 -11.91 10.14
N SER A 69 -12.16 -12.80 9.16
CA SER A 69 -12.26 -14.25 9.38
C SER A 69 -11.00 -14.89 9.96
N ASN A 70 -9.82 -14.27 9.82
CA ASN A 70 -8.53 -14.92 10.12
C ASN A 70 -7.73 -14.24 11.24
N LEU A 71 -8.06 -13.00 11.62
CA LEU A 71 -7.22 -12.18 12.50
C LEU A 71 -6.99 -12.83 13.85
N GLN A 72 -8.04 -13.31 14.52
CA GLN A 72 -7.92 -13.96 15.83
C GLN A 72 -6.97 -15.17 15.79
N GLN A 73 -7.16 -16.07 14.81
CA GLN A 73 -6.29 -17.24 14.66
C GLN A 73 -4.85 -16.82 14.39
N LYS A 74 -4.63 -15.82 13.54
CA LYS A 74 -3.28 -15.32 13.22
C LYS A 74 -2.57 -14.72 14.42
N ILE A 75 -3.30 -14.02 15.29
CA ILE A 75 -2.79 -13.50 16.55
C ILE A 75 -2.40 -14.63 17.50
N LEU A 76 -3.21 -15.70 17.59
CA LEU A 76 -2.87 -16.87 18.42
C LEU A 76 -1.61 -17.57 17.92
N GLU A 77 -1.43 -17.67 16.59
CA GLU A 77 -0.26 -18.31 15.97
C GLU A 77 1.03 -17.49 16.11
N LEU A 78 0.95 -16.17 15.98
CA LEU A 78 2.14 -15.29 15.89
C LEU A 78 2.44 -14.50 17.17
N GLY A 79 1.55 -14.55 18.15
CA GLY A 79 1.58 -13.66 19.30
C GLY A 79 1.12 -12.24 18.93
N PRO A 80 1.58 -11.20 19.64
CA PRO A 80 1.21 -9.83 19.30
C PRO A 80 1.73 -9.46 17.90
N ILE A 81 0.91 -8.77 17.11
CA ILE A 81 1.21 -8.41 15.72
C ILE A 81 1.06 -6.91 15.46
N TRP A 82 1.90 -6.38 14.58
CA TRP A 82 1.73 -5.03 14.05
C TRP A 82 1.46 -5.12 12.56
N ILE A 83 0.23 -4.79 12.17
CA ILE A 83 -0.24 -4.86 10.80
C ILE A 83 0.05 -3.55 10.06
N TYR A 84 0.86 -3.64 9.02
CA TYR A 84 1.10 -2.58 8.06
C TYR A 84 0.19 -2.78 6.84
N VAL A 85 -0.90 -2.03 6.78
CA VAL A 85 -1.90 -2.14 5.71
C VAL A 85 -1.44 -1.35 4.50
N TRP A 86 -1.22 -2.03 3.38
CA TRP A 86 -0.76 -1.43 2.13
C TRP A 86 -1.62 -1.89 0.96
N LEU A 87 -2.87 -1.43 0.98
CA LEU A 87 -3.94 -1.80 0.05
C LEU A 87 -4.38 -0.60 -0.78
N GLY A 88 -5.24 -0.83 -1.77
CA GLY A 88 -5.94 0.20 -2.52
C GLY A 88 -5.49 0.42 -3.96
N THR A 89 -4.31 -0.06 -4.36
CA THR A 89 -3.87 0.02 -5.78
C THR A 89 -4.82 -0.72 -6.72
N CYS A 90 -5.26 -1.92 -6.34
CA CYS A 90 -6.25 -2.69 -7.11
C CYS A 90 -7.68 -2.13 -7.00
N ASN A 91 -7.92 -1.13 -6.16
CA ASN A 91 -9.18 -0.38 -6.13
C ASN A 91 -9.15 0.78 -7.11
N LEU A 92 -8.03 1.50 -7.20
CA LEU A 92 -7.86 2.64 -8.13
C LEU A 92 -7.67 2.19 -9.59
N THR A 93 -7.19 0.98 -9.82
CA THR A 93 -6.92 0.46 -11.17
C THR A 93 -7.59 -0.88 -11.43
N SER A 94 -7.99 -1.11 -12.68
CA SER A 94 -8.42 -2.40 -13.21
C SER A 94 -7.24 -3.10 -13.88
N TYR A 95 -7.31 -4.43 -13.88
CA TYR A 95 -6.44 -5.26 -14.68
C TYR A 95 -7.28 -5.99 -15.73
N ASN A 96 -7.02 -5.72 -17.01
CA ASN A 96 -7.66 -6.43 -18.11
C ASN A 96 -6.61 -7.29 -18.84
N LYS A 97 -6.61 -8.59 -18.53
CA LYS A 97 -5.75 -9.66 -19.06
C LYS A 97 -4.24 -9.44 -18.93
N LYS A 98 -3.71 -8.37 -19.50
CA LYS A 98 -2.27 -8.02 -19.57
C LYS A 98 -2.01 -6.56 -19.19
N TYR A 99 -3.01 -5.70 -19.30
CA TYR A 99 -2.87 -4.25 -19.16
C TYR A 99 -3.62 -3.76 -17.94
N ILE A 100 -3.23 -2.58 -17.46
CA ILE A 100 -3.96 -1.88 -16.41
C ILE A 100 -4.55 -0.59 -16.94
N SER A 101 -5.63 -0.15 -16.33
CA SER A 101 -6.31 1.11 -16.59
C SER A 101 -6.84 1.66 -15.27
N ILE A 102 -7.15 2.95 -15.23
CA ILE A 102 -7.86 3.54 -14.08
C ILE A 102 -9.30 3.00 -14.03
N ASN A 103 -9.84 2.76 -12.83
CA ASN A 103 -11.21 2.26 -12.67
C ASN A 103 -12.27 3.35 -12.79
N ALA A 104 -12.02 4.49 -12.14
CA ALA A 104 -12.96 5.60 -12.07
C ALA A 104 -12.19 6.90 -11.87
N HIS A 105 -12.76 8.00 -12.37
CA HIS A 105 -12.17 9.35 -12.29
C HIS A 105 -12.72 10.16 -11.10
N ASP A 106 -13.46 9.52 -10.19
CA ASP A 106 -14.16 10.16 -9.08
C ASP A 106 -13.51 9.94 -7.71
N ASP A 107 -14.00 10.68 -6.72
CA ASP A 107 -13.61 10.57 -5.32
C ASP A 107 -14.30 9.37 -4.60
N GLU A 108 -15.26 8.70 -5.24
CA GLU A 108 -16.00 7.57 -4.65
C GLU A 108 -15.05 6.41 -4.32
N SER A 109 -14.11 6.12 -5.23
CA SER A 109 -13.09 5.09 -5.03
C SER A 109 -12.20 5.37 -3.80
N ILE A 110 -11.91 6.64 -3.51
CA ILE A 110 -11.10 7.05 -2.36
C ILE A 110 -11.94 6.95 -1.08
N ASN A 111 -13.18 7.43 -1.11
CA ASN A 111 -14.09 7.37 0.03
C ASN A 111 -14.34 5.92 0.46
N HIS A 112 -14.54 5.02 -0.51
CA HIS A 112 -14.65 3.58 -0.27
C HIS A 112 -13.39 3.00 0.38
N LEU A 113 -12.20 3.41 -0.06
CA LEU A 113 -10.94 2.98 0.58
C LEU A 113 -10.85 3.45 2.03
N VAL A 114 -11.17 4.72 2.28
CA VAL A 114 -11.15 5.31 3.62
C VAL A 114 -12.14 4.61 4.56
N GLU A 115 -13.36 4.33 4.09
CA GLU A 115 -14.36 3.57 4.83
C GLU A 115 -13.82 2.21 5.28
N TYR A 116 -13.17 1.48 4.37
CA TYR A 116 -12.62 0.16 4.70
C TYR A 116 -11.36 0.23 5.57
N TYR A 117 -10.53 1.27 5.46
CA TYR A 117 -9.46 1.49 6.45
C TYR A 117 -10.02 1.67 7.84
N ASN A 118 -11.07 2.47 8.01
CA ASN A 118 -11.74 2.63 9.29
C ASN A 118 -12.33 1.32 9.80
N LYS A 119 -12.99 0.53 8.93
CA LYS A 119 -13.49 -0.81 9.29
C LYS A 119 -12.37 -1.76 9.75
N ILE A 120 -11.21 -1.72 9.10
CA ILE A 120 -10.04 -2.52 9.51
C ILE A 120 -9.53 -2.03 10.88
N ILE A 121 -9.43 -0.72 11.10
CA ILE A 121 -9.01 -0.15 12.38
C ILE A 121 -9.94 -0.60 13.51
N GLU A 122 -11.26 -0.44 13.33
CA GLU A 122 -12.27 -0.86 14.31
C GLU A 122 -12.20 -2.37 14.58
N LEU A 123 -11.95 -3.19 13.56
CA LEU A 123 -11.71 -4.62 13.77
C LEU A 123 -10.45 -4.87 14.63
N THR A 124 -9.34 -4.19 14.34
CA THR A 124 -8.07 -4.40 15.08
C THR A 124 -8.14 -3.91 16.54
N LYS A 125 -8.93 -2.88 16.83
CA LYS A 125 -9.15 -2.38 18.20
C LYS A 125 -9.76 -3.42 19.15
N GLN A 126 -10.39 -4.46 18.61
CA GLN A 126 -10.96 -5.56 19.40
C GLN A 126 -9.87 -6.48 20.00
N TYR A 127 -8.60 -6.31 19.61
CA TYR A 127 -7.49 -7.16 20.02
C TYR A 127 -6.35 -6.33 20.61
N ASN A 128 -6.16 -6.38 21.93
CA ASN A 128 -5.12 -5.62 22.65
C ASN A 128 -3.68 -5.89 22.18
N ASN A 129 -3.46 -7.05 21.56
CA ASN A 129 -2.19 -7.50 21.01
C ASN A 129 -2.10 -7.30 19.49
N CYS A 130 -2.94 -6.43 18.92
CA CYS A 130 -2.87 -6.02 17.53
C CYS A 130 -2.64 -4.50 17.43
N LYS A 131 -1.62 -4.09 16.67
CA LYS A 131 -1.41 -2.69 16.27
C LYS A 131 -1.58 -2.55 14.77
N ILE A 132 -1.86 -1.32 14.33
CA ILE A 132 -2.07 -1.03 12.92
C ILE A 132 -1.39 0.27 12.48
N THR A 133 -0.89 0.25 11.26
CA THR A 133 -0.40 1.42 10.52
C THR A 133 -0.88 1.29 9.08
N ILE A 134 -1.48 2.34 8.53
CA ILE A 134 -1.85 2.39 7.11
C ILE A 134 -0.69 2.99 6.33
N LEU A 135 -0.14 2.27 5.36
CA LEU A 135 0.97 2.72 4.54
C LEU A 135 0.48 3.61 3.39
N GLU A 136 1.19 4.71 3.12
CA GLU A 136 0.94 5.53 1.93
C GLU A 136 1.05 4.66 0.65
N THR A 137 0.26 4.99 -0.37
CA THR A 137 0.37 4.39 -1.70
C THR A 137 1.39 5.16 -2.53
N PRO A 138 2.42 4.51 -3.09
CA PRO A 138 3.35 5.19 -3.98
C PRO A 138 2.66 5.54 -5.29
N VAL A 139 2.96 6.70 -5.86
CA VAL A 139 2.55 7.02 -7.25
C VAL A 139 3.23 6.03 -8.21
N TYR A 140 2.48 5.55 -9.20
CA TYR A 140 2.97 4.67 -10.26
C TYR A 140 2.34 5.08 -11.59
N SER A 141 2.91 4.55 -12.68
CA SER A 141 2.52 4.92 -14.04
C SER A 141 1.91 3.71 -14.76
N ILE A 142 0.64 3.85 -15.13
CA ILE A 142 -0.12 2.99 -16.04
C ILE A 142 0.57 2.98 -17.41
N TYR A 143 0.98 4.16 -17.92
CA TYR A 143 1.74 4.28 -19.18
C TYR A 143 2.96 3.36 -19.18
N HIS A 144 3.87 3.55 -18.21
CA HIS A 144 5.11 2.78 -18.16
C HIS A 144 4.87 1.28 -17.92
N TRP A 145 3.85 0.93 -17.13
CA TRP A 145 3.46 -0.47 -16.96
C TRP A 145 3.00 -1.09 -18.29
N ASN A 146 2.12 -0.40 -19.03
CA ASN A 146 1.59 -0.89 -20.30
C ASN A 146 2.65 -0.89 -21.42
N CYS A 147 3.59 0.07 -21.43
CA CYS A 147 4.80 0.03 -22.27
C CYS A 147 5.61 -1.24 -22.01
N HIS A 148 5.93 -1.54 -20.75
CA HIS A 148 6.67 -2.75 -20.38
C HIS A 148 5.92 -4.03 -20.77
N ARG A 149 4.58 -3.97 -20.80
CA ARG A 149 3.71 -5.05 -21.29
C ARG A 149 3.55 -5.08 -22.80
N LYS A 150 4.26 -4.24 -23.55
CA LYS A 150 4.20 -4.14 -25.02
C LYS A 150 2.78 -3.86 -25.53
N HIS A 151 2.07 -2.92 -24.89
CA HIS A 151 0.82 -2.38 -25.44
C HIS A 151 1.09 -1.76 -26.81
N LYS A 152 0.11 -1.80 -27.72
CA LYS A 152 0.27 -1.24 -29.08
C LYS A 152 0.29 0.29 -29.07
N THR A 153 -0.51 0.89 -28.19
CA THR A 153 -0.73 2.34 -28.06
C THR A 153 -0.62 2.77 -26.60
N PRO A 154 0.54 2.64 -25.93
CA PRO A 154 0.63 2.97 -24.51
C PRO A 154 0.40 4.45 -24.20
N GLU A 155 0.62 5.34 -25.17
CA GLU A 155 0.47 6.80 -25.02
C GLU A 155 -0.95 7.22 -24.59
N GLU A 156 -1.97 6.42 -24.90
CA GLU A 156 -3.36 6.66 -24.50
C GLU A 156 -3.55 6.66 -22.96
N PHE A 157 -2.60 6.11 -22.21
CA PHE A 157 -2.66 6.05 -20.74
C PHE A 157 -1.99 7.24 -20.04
N LEU A 158 -1.40 8.20 -20.76
CA LEU A 158 -0.72 9.36 -20.16
C LEU A 158 -1.66 10.27 -19.36
N GLU A 159 -2.90 10.43 -19.82
CA GLU A 159 -3.92 11.18 -19.09
C GLU A 159 -4.33 10.44 -17.80
N GLN A 160 -4.48 9.11 -17.89
CA GLN A 160 -4.81 8.28 -16.73
C GLN A 160 -3.73 8.33 -15.65
N ASP A 161 -2.45 8.48 -16.00
CA ASP A 161 -1.36 8.68 -15.04
C ASP A 161 -1.54 9.96 -14.22
N THR A 162 -2.04 11.04 -14.83
CA THR A 162 -2.28 12.31 -14.15
C THR A 162 -3.41 12.15 -13.13
N VAL A 163 -4.52 11.56 -13.56
CA VAL A 163 -5.67 11.30 -12.68
C VAL A 163 -5.29 10.36 -11.53
N LEU A 164 -4.54 9.29 -11.82
CA LEU A 164 -4.08 8.35 -10.81
C LEU A 164 -3.16 9.03 -9.79
N ALA A 165 -2.26 9.91 -10.23
CA ALA A 165 -1.38 10.65 -9.33
C ALA A 165 -2.19 11.52 -8.36
N ASP A 166 -3.20 12.25 -8.87
CA ASP A 166 -4.08 13.09 -8.04
C ASP A 166 -4.88 12.25 -7.04
N GLN A 167 -5.45 11.11 -7.47
CA GLN A 167 -6.16 10.19 -6.58
C GLN A 167 -5.25 9.63 -5.48
N ILE A 168 -4.01 9.27 -5.82
CA ILE A 168 -3.03 8.77 -4.85
C ILE A 168 -2.63 9.88 -3.87
N ILE A 169 -2.48 11.13 -4.32
CA ILE A 169 -2.19 12.28 -3.43
C ILE A 169 -3.35 12.47 -2.44
N LYS A 170 -4.58 12.52 -2.93
CA LYS A 170 -5.78 12.63 -2.09
C LYS A 170 -5.89 11.46 -1.09
N LEU A 171 -5.65 10.23 -1.54
CA LEU A 171 -5.64 9.04 -0.69
C LEU A 171 -4.57 9.14 0.40
N ASN A 172 -3.34 9.53 0.04
CA ASN A 172 -2.23 9.63 0.99
C ASN A 172 -2.46 10.73 2.04
N TYR A 173 -3.11 11.83 1.65
CA TYR A 173 -3.55 12.84 2.60
C TYR A 173 -4.52 12.25 3.63
N LYS A 174 -5.53 11.48 3.19
CA LYS A 174 -6.44 10.75 4.09
C LYS A 174 -5.75 9.70 4.96
N VAL A 175 -4.81 8.95 4.39
CA VAL A 175 -3.99 7.98 5.14
C VAL A 175 -3.21 8.67 6.25
N LYS A 176 -2.67 9.87 6.00
CA LYS A 176 -2.00 10.65 7.03
C LYS A 176 -2.97 11.06 8.16
N GLU A 177 -4.13 11.63 7.82
CA GLU A 177 -5.16 11.98 8.81
C GLU A 177 -5.55 10.78 9.68
N ILE A 178 -5.76 9.61 9.06
CA ILE A 178 -6.07 8.36 9.76
C ILE A 178 -4.94 7.97 10.72
N ASN A 179 -3.70 7.91 10.24
CA ASN A 179 -2.56 7.49 11.07
C ASN A 179 -2.29 8.45 12.24
N ASP A 180 -2.41 9.75 12.00
CA ASP A 180 -2.30 10.78 13.05
C ASP A 180 -3.36 10.53 14.15
N SER A 181 -4.59 10.15 13.78
CA SER A 181 -5.68 9.85 14.73
C SER A 181 -5.45 8.59 15.59
N ILE A 182 -4.66 7.63 15.11
CA ILE A 182 -4.33 6.39 15.83
C ILE A 182 -2.92 6.42 16.43
N ILE A 183 -2.28 7.61 16.48
CA ILE A 183 -0.93 7.83 17.01
C ILE A 183 0.07 6.85 16.38
N SER A 184 -0.02 6.71 15.06
CA SER A 184 0.80 5.82 14.25
C SER A 184 1.52 6.66 13.20
N HIS A 185 2.77 6.33 12.87
CA HIS A 185 3.50 7.04 11.82
C HIS A 185 3.59 6.19 10.55
N SER A 186 3.19 6.78 9.43
CA SER A 186 3.34 6.19 8.10
C SER A 186 4.47 6.88 7.34
N PRO A 187 5.31 6.12 6.63
CA PRO A 187 6.33 6.69 5.76
C PRO A 187 5.73 7.58 4.68
N LYS A 188 6.33 8.76 4.51
CA LYS A 188 6.01 9.67 3.40
C LYS A 188 6.60 9.14 2.08
N PHE A 189 5.86 8.31 1.37
CA PHE A 189 6.26 7.77 0.06
C PHE A 189 6.06 8.77 -1.09
N SER A 190 5.11 9.69 -0.94
CA SER A 190 4.78 10.75 -1.89
C SER A 190 5.95 11.71 -2.22
N ASN A 191 6.84 11.99 -1.27
CA ASN A 191 7.97 12.92 -1.44
C ASN A 191 9.10 12.41 -2.36
N GLY A 192 9.06 11.13 -2.77
CA GLY A 192 10.15 10.49 -3.51
C GLY A 192 10.03 10.53 -5.03
N LEU A 193 8.84 10.82 -5.56
CA LEU A 193 8.58 10.98 -6.97
C LEU A 193 8.34 12.47 -7.19
N LYS A 194 9.41 13.22 -7.48
CA LYS A 194 9.23 14.52 -8.14
C LYS A 194 8.46 14.20 -9.42
N ILE A 195 7.14 14.39 -9.41
CA ILE A 195 6.35 14.48 -10.63
C ILE A 195 6.99 15.67 -11.33
N LYS A 196 7.92 15.41 -12.27
CA LYS A 196 8.38 16.45 -13.16
C LYS A 196 7.12 16.81 -13.91
N SER A 197 6.50 17.94 -13.57
CA SER A 197 5.46 18.59 -14.35
C SER A 197 6.05 18.94 -15.73
N LYS A 198 6.30 17.93 -16.56
CA LYS A 198 6.86 18.09 -17.90
C LYS A 198 5.80 18.52 -18.91
N TYR A 199 4.56 18.63 -18.48
CA TYR A 199 3.49 19.24 -19.26
C TYR A 199 3.23 20.69 -18.79
N LYS A 200 4.27 21.53 -18.80
CA LYS A 200 4.01 22.94 -19.10
C LYS A 200 3.71 22.98 -20.60
N LYS A 201 2.46 23.29 -20.97
CA LYS A 201 2.14 23.73 -22.34
C LYS A 201 3.17 24.78 -22.71
N LYS A 202 3.84 24.60 -23.85
CA LYS A 202 4.50 25.72 -24.51
C LYS A 202 3.37 26.64 -24.96
N GLU A 203 3.21 27.76 -24.25
CA GLU A 203 2.64 28.96 -24.85
C GLU A 203 3.66 29.56 -25.82
#